data_AF-A0A2V3HJP6-F1
#
_entry.id   AF-A0A2V3HJP6-F1
#
_cell.length_a   1.000
_cell.length_b   1.000
_cell.length_c   1.000
_cell.angle_alpha   90.00
_cell.angle_beta   90.00
_cell.angle_gamma   90.00
#
_symmetry.space_group_name_H-M   'P 1'
#
loop_
_entity.id
_entity.type
_entity.pdbx_description
1 polymer ?
#
loop_
_entity_poly.entity_id
_entity_poly.type
_entity_poly.pdbx_seq_one_letter_code
_entity_poly.pdbx_strand_id
1 'polypeptide(L)'
;MGLFDFFSFFARNVPPDELLTSRWTPISDGTFTDIARDYDPYKLAWRVGVGAFESWFQGLEQRLGQSLGRRLAHAAVEYEEHMMSFAGYALPSGRDSSTWSGTGQDWQTRGLGRYELLDDGEETRILVDRPASGPICSGLIAASWEKATGKPPFRMVADFQRGVGRDPHARQQPTPSAEASQAGLAG
;
A
#
# COMPACT_ATOMS: atom_id res chain seq x y z
N MET A 1 20.38 9.60 22.71
CA MET A 1 20.51 8.52 21.70
C MET A 1 20.69 9.20 20.36
N GLY A 2 21.78 8.90 19.68
CA GLY A 2 22.44 9.82 18.74
C GLY A 2 21.96 9.70 17.30
N LEU A 3 22.15 10.78 16.54
CA LEU A 3 21.92 10.92 15.10
C LEU A 3 22.48 9.75 14.24
N PHE A 4 23.48 9.02 14.76
CA PHE A 4 24.13 7.88 14.13
C PHE A 4 23.34 6.55 14.23
N ASP A 5 22.47 6.39 15.23
CA ASP A 5 21.61 5.19 15.33
C ASP A 5 20.52 5.18 14.24
N PHE A 6 20.08 6.36 13.82
CA PHE A 6 19.03 6.55 12.81
C PHE A 6 19.44 6.05 11.43
N PHE A 7 20.67 6.38 10.99
CA PHE A 7 21.22 5.85 9.74
C PHE A 7 21.38 4.33 9.78
N SER A 8 21.67 3.76 10.96
CA SER A 8 21.82 2.31 11.12
C SER A 8 20.49 1.55 11.05
N PHE A 9 19.36 2.21 11.31
CA PHE A 9 18.03 1.57 11.26
C PHE A 9 17.56 1.33 9.83
N PHE A 10 17.82 2.27 8.92
CA PHE A 10 17.52 2.13 7.49
C PHE A 10 18.65 1.47 6.68
N ALA A 11 19.90 1.52 7.15
CA ALA A 11 21.05 0.93 6.45
C ALA A 11 21.35 -0.53 6.83
N ARG A 12 20.71 -1.09 7.85
CA ARG A 12 20.88 -2.50 8.20
C ARG A 12 19.87 -3.36 7.46
N ASN A 13 20.36 -4.49 6.94
CA ASN A 13 19.58 -5.69 6.64
C ASN A 13 18.94 -6.26 7.92
N VAL A 14 18.18 -5.46 8.67
CA VAL A 14 17.40 -5.92 9.82
C VAL A 14 16.23 -6.73 9.26
N PRO A 15 15.97 -7.95 9.75
CA PRO A 15 14.80 -8.72 9.36
C PRO A 15 13.54 -7.86 9.51
N PRO A 16 12.60 -7.89 8.54
CA PRO A 16 11.37 -7.10 8.58
C PRO A 16 10.61 -7.20 9.92
N ASP A 17 10.68 -8.36 10.57
CA ASP A 17 10.01 -8.69 11.83
C ASP A 17 10.59 -7.93 13.05
N GLU A 18 11.91 -7.68 13.06
CA GLU A 18 12.56 -6.93 14.14
C GLU A 18 12.32 -5.43 14.01
N LEU A 19 12.20 -4.92 12.77
CA LEU A 19 11.83 -3.52 12.50
C LEU A 19 10.38 -3.22 12.86
N LEU A 20 9.49 -4.18 12.60
CA LEU A 20 8.08 -4.10 13.01
C LEU A 20 7.92 -3.93 14.52
N THR A 21 8.77 -4.60 15.30
CA THR A 21 8.67 -4.61 16.76
C THR A 21 9.37 -3.41 17.39
N SER A 22 10.48 -2.96 16.81
CA SER A 22 11.26 -1.84 17.35
C SER A 22 10.74 -0.46 16.95
N ARG A 23 9.99 -0.33 15.84
CA ARG A 23 9.42 0.95 15.38
C ARG A 23 8.31 1.52 16.27
N TRP A 24 7.44 0.67 16.81
CA TRP A 24 6.21 1.08 17.48
C TRP A 24 6.32 0.88 18.99
N THR A 25 6.40 1.98 19.76
CA THR A 25 6.44 1.89 21.23
C THR A 25 5.06 2.24 21.82
N PRO A 26 4.45 1.36 22.63
CA PRO A 26 3.17 1.66 23.25
C PRO A 26 3.30 2.75 24.33
N ILE A 27 2.30 3.63 24.39
CA ILE A 27 2.12 4.62 25.46
C ILE A 27 0.99 4.13 26.38
N SER A 28 1.03 4.54 27.66
CA SER A 28 0.06 4.14 28.68
C SER A 28 -1.38 4.57 28.41
N ASP A 29 -1.61 5.52 27.49
CA ASP A 29 -2.93 6.00 27.07
C ASP A 29 -3.55 5.18 25.92
N GLY A 30 -2.87 4.13 25.46
CA GLY A 30 -3.32 3.28 24.36
C GLY A 30 -2.92 3.78 22.97
N THR A 31 -2.18 4.89 22.88
CA THR A 31 -1.53 5.34 21.64
C THR A 31 -0.16 4.69 21.48
N PHE A 32 0.46 4.89 20.32
CA PHE A 32 1.80 4.41 20.01
C PHE A 32 2.67 5.57 19.56
N THR A 33 3.96 5.52 19.90
CA THR A 33 4.95 6.35 19.23
C THR A 33 5.54 5.63 18.03
N ASP A 34 5.73 6.36 16.93
CA ASP A 34 6.45 5.92 15.75
C ASP A 34 7.89 6.46 15.81
N ILE A 35 8.88 5.60 16.03
CA ILE A 35 10.29 5.99 16.06
C ILE A 35 10.76 6.48 14.70
N ALA A 36 10.13 6.05 13.59
CA ALA A 36 10.46 6.58 12.27
C ALA A 36 10.10 8.07 12.12
N ARG A 37 9.27 8.61 13.04
CA ARG A 37 8.91 10.03 13.12
C ARG A 37 9.76 10.77 14.15
N ASP A 38 11.03 10.38 14.37
CA ASP A 38 11.85 10.94 15.46
C ASP A 38 12.01 12.47 15.40
N TYR A 39 11.74 13.07 14.23
CA TYR A 39 11.74 14.51 13.94
C TYR A 39 10.40 15.23 14.18
N ASP A 40 9.29 14.50 14.31
CA ASP A 40 8.00 15.06 14.72
C ASP A 40 7.99 15.20 16.25
N PRO A 41 7.73 16.39 16.82
CA PRO A 41 7.63 16.55 18.26
C PRO A 41 6.48 15.75 18.89
N TYR A 42 5.47 15.32 18.12
CA TYR A 42 4.31 14.62 18.64
C TYR A 42 4.41 13.10 18.51
N LYS A 43 5.06 12.54 17.48
CA LYS A 43 5.30 11.08 17.22
C LYS A 43 4.11 10.14 17.39
N LEU A 44 2.92 10.66 17.66
CA LEU A 44 1.75 9.93 18.09
C LEU A 44 1.10 9.26 16.89
N ALA A 45 0.78 7.99 17.08
CA ALA A 45 0.11 7.16 16.11
C ALA A 45 -0.99 6.35 16.79
N TRP A 46 -2.10 6.21 16.08
CA TRP A 46 -3.16 5.29 16.46
C TRP A 46 -2.98 3.98 15.69
N ARG A 47 -2.71 2.90 16.41
CA ARG A 47 -2.62 1.56 15.84
C ARG A 47 -3.95 0.84 16.06
N VAL A 48 -4.60 0.47 14.97
CA VAL A 48 -5.92 -0.15 14.99
C VAL A 48 -5.99 -1.27 13.96
N GLY A 49 -6.77 -2.31 14.25
CA GLY A 49 -7.04 -3.37 13.27
C GLY A 49 -7.87 -2.83 12.11
N VAL A 50 -7.53 -3.23 10.88
CA VAL A 50 -8.19 -2.78 9.64
C VAL A 50 -9.72 -2.89 9.71
N GLY A 51 -10.25 -4.03 10.18
CA GLY A 51 -11.70 -4.21 10.28
C GLY A 51 -12.38 -3.25 11.27
N ALA A 52 -11.71 -2.90 12.37
CA ALA A 52 -12.23 -1.94 13.34
C ALA A 52 -12.18 -0.50 12.79
N PHE A 53 -11.10 -0.15 12.08
CA PHE A 53 -10.99 1.14 11.39
C PHE A 53 -12.11 1.31 10.34
N GLU A 54 -12.28 0.33 9.44
CA GLU A 54 -13.29 0.40 8.38
C GLU A 54 -14.71 0.45 8.95
N SER A 55 -15.01 -0.31 10.02
CA SER A 55 -16.32 -0.26 10.68
C SER A 55 -16.59 1.11 11.31
N TRP A 56 -15.58 1.68 11.98
CA TRP A 56 -15.66 3.02 12.56
C TRP A 56 -15.85 4.09 11.47
N PHE A 57 -15.06 4.02 10.40
CA PHE A 57 -15.08 4.98 9.30
C PHE A 57 -16.43 4.94 8.56
N GLN A 58 -16.94 3.74 8.27
CA GLN A 58 -18.27 3.56 7.67
C GLN A 58 -19.38 4.14 8.57
N GLY A 59 -19.31 3.90 9.89
CA GLY A 59 -20.26 4.48 10.84
C GLY A 59 -20.23 6.00 10.86
N LEU A 60 -19.06 6.60 10.64
CA LEU A 60 -18.88 8.05 10.55
C LEU A 60 -19.45 8.60 9.23
N GLU A 61 -19.22 7.94 8.11
CA GLU A 61 -19.84 8.30 6.81
C GLU A 61 -21.37 8.25 6.87
N GLN A 62 -21.93 7.21 7.51
CA GLN A 62 -23.38 7.06 7.69
C GLN A 62 -23.99 8.20 8.51
N ARG A 63 -23.33 8.61 9.61
CA ARG A 63 -23.83 9.70 10.48
C ARG A 63 -23.75 11.06 9.80
N LEU A 64 -22.76 11.27 8.94
CA LEU A 64 -22.59 12.51 8.20
C LEU A 64 -23.38 12.53 6.89
N GLY A 65 -23.90 11.39 6.43
CA GLY A 65 -24.63 11.27 5.17
C GLY A 65 -23.78 11.56 3.93
N GLN A 66 -22.45 11.43 4.02
CA GLN A 66 -21.53 11.73 2.93
C GLN A 66 -20.39 10.71 2.85
N SER A 67 -19.98 10.37 1.63
CA SER A 67 -18.76 9.58 1.41
C SER A 67 -17.53 10.44 1.69
N LEU A 68 -16.63 9.95 2.53
CA LEU A 68 -15.38 10.60 2.92
C LEU A 68 -14.16 9.97 2.28
N GLY A 69 -14.30 8.84 1.58
CA GLY A 69 -13.18 8.15 0.93
C GLY A 69 -12.27 9.07 0.10
N ARG A 70 -12.82 9.97 -0.74
CA ARG A 70 -11.99 10.92 -1.50
C ARG A 70 -11.22 11.89 -0.60
N ARG A 71 -11.85 12.37 0.49
CA ARG A 71 -11.20 13.29 1.44
C ARG A 71 -10.11 12.58 2.22
N LEU A 72 -10.34 11.33 2.59
CA LEU A 72 -9.35 10.48 3.24
C LEU A 72 -8.15 10.21 2.33
N ALA A 73 -8.37 9.99 1.03
CA ALA A 73 -7.30 9.86 0.05
C ALA A 73 -6.46 11.14 -0.06
N HIS A 74 -7.09 12.32 -0.13
CA HIS A 74 -6.37 13.60 -0.13
C HIS A 74 -5.60 13.84 1.17
N ALA A 75 -6.21 13.56 2.33
CA ALA A 75 -5.53 13.65 3.62
C ALA A 75 -4.32 12.70 3.69
N ALA A 76 -4.42 11.51 3.08
CA ALA A 76 -3.31 10.58 2.96
C ALA A 76 -2.20 11.10 2.03
N VAL A 77 -2.54 11.77 0.92
CA VAL A 77 -1.54 12.45 0.06
C VAL A 77 -0.77 13.49 0.86
N GLU A 78 -1.48 14.43 1.49
CA GLU A 78 -0.88 15.52 2.28
C GLU A 78 0.00 14.97 3.41
N TYR A 79 -0.47 13.91 4.07
CA TYR A 79 0.28 13.22 5.12
C TYR A 79 1.59 12.64 4.58
N GLU A 80 1.57 11.96 3.43
CA GLU A 80 2.76 11.33 2.88
C GLU A 80 3.76 12.37 2.35
N GLU A 81 3.29 13.44 1.72
CA GLU A 81 4.14 14.58 1.34
C GLU A 81 4.81 15.22 2.55
N HIS A 82 4.07 15.39 3.64
CA HIS A 82 4.62 15.86 4.90
C HIS A 82 5.66 14.89 5.45
N MET A 83 5.40 13.58 5.41
CA MET A 83 6.37 12.56 5.83
C MET A 83 7.66 12.61 5.01
N MET A 84 7.54 12.77 3.70
CA MET A 84 8.67 12.91 2.76
C MET A 84 9.47 14.21 2.96
N SER A 85 8.93 15.19 3.70
CA SER A 85 9.64 16.43 4.04
C SER A 85 10.62 16.25 5.18
N PHE A 86 10.50 15.19 5.99
CA PHE A 86 11.43 14.92 7.08
C PHE A 86 12.76 14.35 6.58
N ALA A 87 13.86 14.82 7.18
CA ALA A 87 15.19 14.30 6.89
C ALA A 87 15.27 12.80 7.25
N GLY A 88 15.84 11.99 6.36
CA GLY A 88 16.01 10.54 6.58
C GLY A 88 14.82 9.68 6.13
N TYR A 89 13.76 10.27 5.59
CA TYR A 89 12.73 9.50 4.88
C TYR A 89 13.28 8.94 3.55
N ALA A 90 13.07 7.64 3.30
CA ALA A 90 13.47 7.02 2.05
C ALA A 90 12.59 7.52 0.89
N LEU A 91 13.09 8.48 0.14
CA LEU A 91 12.39 9.04 -1.01
C LEU A 91 12.37 8.03 -2.15
N PRO A 92 11.18 7.69 -2.69
CA PRO A 92 11.11 6.91 -3.92
C PRO A 92 11.67 7.73 -5.08
N SER A 93 12.34 7.08 -6.03
CA SER A 93 12.93 7.76 -7.18
C SER A 93 12.81 6.94 -8.46
N GLY A 94 12.43 7.58 -9.56
CA GLY A 94 12.27 6.90 -10.84
C GLY A 94 11.02 6.01 -10.91
N ARG A 95 10.81 5.43 -12.10
CA ARG A 95 9.67 4.54 -12.39
C ARG A 95 9.93 3.08 -12.04
N ASP A 96 11.18 2.69 -11.83
CA ASP A 96 11.51 1.29 -11.53
C ASP A 96 11.10 0.93 -10.10
N SER A 97 10.38 -0.16 -9.93
CA SER A 97 9.99 -0.69 -8.61
C SER A 97 11.19 -1.03 -7.72
N SER A 98 12.34 -1.37 -8.32
CA SER A 98 13.55 -1.78 -7.59
C SER A 98 14.14 -0.65 -6.74
N THR A 99 13.93 0.60 -7.14
CA THR A 99 14.45 1.79 -6.44
C THR A 99 13.57 2.24 -5.28
N TRP A 100 12.42 1.59 -5.06
CA TRP A 100 11.45 1.92 -4.00
C TRP A 100 11.57 1.01 -2.77
N SER A 101 12.64 0.22 -2.66
CA SER A 101 12.81 -0.78 -1.59
C SER A 101 12.65 -0.21 -0.17
N GLY A 102 13.19 0.98 0.11
CA GLY A 102 13.03 1.67 1.40
C GLY A 102 11.57 2.10 1.67
N THR A 103 10.89 2.63 0.66
CA THR A 103 9.46 2.98 0.74
C THR A 103 8.59 1.73 0.91
N GLY A 104 8.97 0.61 0.28
CA GLY A 104 8.28 -0.68 0.43
C GLY A 104 8.42 -1.27 1.84
N GLN A 105 9.59 -1.14 2.45
CA GLN A 105 9.83 -1.57 3.83
C GLN A 105 9.08 -0.70 4.83
N ASP A 106 9.08 0.62 4.65
CA ASP A 106 8.27 1.53 5.47
C ASP A 106 6.77 1.22 5.33
N TRP A 107 6.27 0.99 4.12
CA TRP A 107 4.89 0.60 3.86
C TRP A 107 4.45 -0.66 4.61
N GLN A 108 5.28 -1.70 4.57
CA GLN A 108 5.01 -2.96 5.27
C GLN A 108 5.04 -2.78 6.78
N THR A 109 5.98 -1.97 7.30
CA THR A 109 6.08 -1.71 8.75
C THR A 109 4.92 -0.88 9.31
N ARG A 110 4.22 -0.12 8.46
CA ARG A 110 2.93 0.53 8.77
C ARG A 110 1.71 -0.39 8.66
N GLY A 111 1.89 -1.64 8.20
CA GLY A 111 0.80 -2.60 8.04
C GLY A 111 -0.14 -2.28 6.89
N LEU A 112 0.32 -1.54 5.87
CA LEU A 112 -0.51 -1.09 4.74
C LEU A 112 -0.71 -2.14 3.63
N GLY A 113 -0.20 -3.36 3.85
CA GLY A 113 -0.22 -4.45 2.87
C GLY A 113 1.09 -4.57 2.11
N ARG A 114 1.04 -5.05 0.87
CA ARG A 114 2.18 -5.06 -0.05
C ARG A 114 1.75 -4.42 -1.35
N TYR A 115 2.61 -3.63 -1.98
CA TYR A 115 2.34 -3.13 -3.31
C TYR A 115 3.38 -3.63 -4.30
N GLU A 116 2.94 -3.77 -5.55
CA GLU A 116 3.75 -4.14 -6.69
C GLU A 116 3.46 -3.15 -7.82
N LEU A 117 4.52 -2.60 -8.40
CA LEU A 117 4.39 -1.69 -9.53
C LEU A 117 4.40 -2.54 -10.82
N LEU A 118 3.28 -2.52 -11.52
CA LEU A 118 3.08 -3.17 -12.81
C LEU A 118 3.25 -2.09 -13.88
N ASP A 119 4.47 -1.93 -14.41
CA ASP A 119 4.74 -1.04 -15.53
C ASP A 119 4.59 -1.82 -16.84
N ASP A 120 3.61 -1.46 -17.68
CA ASP A 120 3.43 -2.01 -19.02
C ASP A 120 3.94 -1.09 -20.14
N GLY A 121 4.60 0.03 -19.78
CA GLY A 121 5.22 0.97 -20.71
C GLY A 121 4.29 2.09 -21.21
N GLU A 122 2.97 1.87 -21.27
CA GLU A 122 1.99 2.91 -21.62
C GLU A 122 1.21 3.43 -20.39
N GLU A 123 0.87 2.55 -19.45
CA GLU A 123 0.22 2.88 -18.19
C GLU A 123 0.99 2.31 -17.00
N THR A 124 1.24 3.16 -16.01
CA THR A 124 1.71 2.66 -14.71
C THR A 124 0.49 2.16 -13.93
N ARG A 125 0.47 0.86 -13.65
CA ARG A 125 -0.51 0.24 -12.74
C ARG A 125 0.19 -0.11 -11.44
N ILE A 126 -0.48 0.11 -10.31
CA ILE A 126 0.07 -0.24 -9.01
C ILE A 126 -0.93 -1.15 -8.33
N LEU A 127 -0.54 -2.39 -8.13
CA LEU A 127 -1.32 -3.38 -7.42
C LEU A 127 -1.01 -3.27 -5.93
N VAL A 128 -2.04 -3.27 -5.08
CA VAL A 128 -1.86 -3.38 -3.63
C VAL A 128 -2.53 -4.67 -3.15
N ASP A 129 -1.71 -5.62 -2.71
CA ASP A 129 -2.14 -6.86 -2.06
C ASP A 129 -2.48 -6.59 -0.58
N ARG A 130 -3.62 -7.11 -0.14
CA ARG A 130 -4.18 -6.97 1.23
C ARG A 130 -4.05 -5.54 1.78
N PRO A 131 -4.68 -4.55 1.13
CA PRO A 131 -4.47 -3.17 1.54
C PRO A 131 -5.20 -2.88 2.85
N ALA A 132 -4.63 -2.00 3.66
CA ALA A 132 -5.26 -1.59 4.91
C ALA A 132 -6.55 -0.79 4.68
N SER A 133 -6.56 0.11 3.69
CA SER A 133 -7.75 0.86 3.29
C SER A 133 -7.57 1.44 1.89
N GLY A 134 -8.60 1.42 1.05
CA GLY A 134 -8.53 1.91 -0.34
C GLY A 134 -8.13 3.36 -0.45
N PRO A 135 -8.90 4.26 0.15
CA PRO A 135 -8.55 5.67 0.23
C PRO A 135 -7.12 5.93 0.71
N ILE A 136 -6.73 5.34 1.85
CA ILE A 136 -5.40 5.57 2.46
C ILE A 136 -4.31 5.09 1.51
N CYS A 137 -4.35 3.83 1.09
CA CYS A 137 -3.32 3.27 0.23
C CYS A 137 -3.22 4.03 -1.10
N SER A 138 -4.36 4.47 -1.66
CA SER A 138 -4.35 5.24 -2.89
C SER A 138 -3.67 6.60 -2.74
N GLY A 139 -3.93 7.33 -1.66
CA GLY A 139 -3.32 8.64 -1.42
C GLY A 139 -1.81 8.55 -1.19
N LEU A 140 -1.38 7.62 -0.33
CA LEU A 140 0.04 7.42 -0.01
C LEU A 140 0.87 7.07 -1.25
N ILE A 141 0.37 6.16 -2.09
CA ILE A 141 1.07 5.76 -3.32
C ILE A 141 1.05 6.89 -4.35
N ALA A 142 -0.05 7.63 -4.47
CA ALA A 142 -0.12 8.76 -5.38
C ALA A 142 0.95 9.82 -5.06
N ALA A 143 1.10 10.19 -3.78
CA ALA A 143 2.15 11.09 -3.31
C ALA A 143 3.55 10.53 -3.61
N SER A 144 3.77 9.24 -3.33
CA SER A 144 5.04 8.55 -3.61
C SER A 144 5.39 8.56 -5.09
N TRP A 145 4.41 8.30 -5.95
CA TRP A 145 4.57 8.30 -7.40
C TRP A 145 4.89 9.67 -7.96
N GLU A 146 4.15 10.69 -7.51
CA GLU A 146 4.39 12.06 -7.91
C GLU A 146 5.79 12.53 -7.47
N LYS A 147 6.20 12.18 -6.26
CA LYS A 147 7.55 12.46 -5.78
C LYS A 147 8.62 11.76 -6.61
N ALA A 148 8.41 10.50 -6.98
CA ALA A 148 9.39 9.69 -7.69
C ALA A 148 9.55 10.08 -9.17
N THR A 149 8.46 10.49 -9.82
CA THR A 149 8.40 10.71 -11.27
C THR A 149 8.22 12.17 -11.69
N GLY A 150 7.85 13.04 -10.75
CA GLY A 150 7.46 14.43 -11.02
C GLY A 150 6.14 14.54 -11.80
N LYS A 151 5.34 13.47 -11.88
CA LYS A 151 4.09 13.42 -12.64
C LYS A 151 2.97 12.83 -11.78
N PRO A 152 1.73 13.35 -11.87
CA PRO A 152 0.60 12.73 -11.22
C PRO A 152 0.34 11.34 -11.83
N PRO A 153 -0.12 10.35 -11.05
CA PRO A 153 -0.51 9.05 -11.59
C PRO A 153 -1.74 9.22 -12.50
N PHE A 154 -1.65 8.72 -13.73
CA PHE A 154 -2.67 8.94 -14.78
C PHE A 154 -4.01 8.26 -14.46
N ARG A 155 -3.97 7.14 -13.71
CA ARG A 155 -5.15 6.44 -13.20
C ARG A 155 -4.73 5.47 -12.11
N MET A 156 -5.27 5.63 -10.90
CA MET A 156 -5.08 4.65 -9.84
C MET A 156 -6.30 3.75 -9.73
N VAL A 157 -6.15 2.50 -10.18
CA VAL A 157 -7.16 1.45 -9.97
C VAL A 157 -6.66 0.58 -8.84
N ALA A 158 -7.20 0.78 -7.64
CA ALA A 158 -6.94 -0.13 -6.54
C ALA A 158 -7.88 -1.33 -6.68
N ASP A 159 -7.40 -2.40 -7.31
CA ASP A 159 -8.09 -3.68 -7.27
C ASP A 159 -7.88 -4.33 -5.90
N PHE A 160 -8.85 -4.14 -5.02
CA PHE A 160 -8.91 -4.78 -3.72
C PHE A 160 -9.27 -6.25 -3.88
N GLN A 161 -8.29 -7.08 -4.19
CA GLN A 161 -8.45 -8.52 -4.04
C GLN A 161 -8.50 -8.85 -2.55
N ARG A 162 -9.70 -8.81 -1.95
CA ARG A 162 -9.95 -9.63 -0.76
C ARG A 162 -9.74 -11.06 -1.22
N GLY A 163 -8.81 -11.77 -0.61
CA GLY A 163 -8.63 -13.20 -0.86
C GLY A 163 -9.94 -13.93 -0.64
N VAL A 164 -10.73 -14.09 -1.68
CA VAL A 164 -11.64 -15.21 -1.81
C VAL A 164 -10.70 -16.39 -1.98
N GLY A 165 -10.71 -17.30 -1.01
CA GLY A 165 -9.85 -18.48 -1.03
C GLY A 165 -9.81 -19.07 -2.43
N ARG A 166 -8.59 -19.27 -2.95
CA ARG A 166 -8.41 -20.17 -4.09
C ARG A 166 -9.00 -21.50 -3.67
N ASP A 167 -10.18 -21.81 -4.19
CA ASP A 167 -10.69 -23.16 -4.15
C ASP A 167 -9.78 -23.98 -5.08
N PRO A 168 -8.96 -24.92 -4.57
CA PRO A 168 -7.98 -25.63 -5.39
C PRO A 168 -8.62 -26.62 -6.38
N HIS A 169 -9.95 -26.70 -6.43
CA HIS A 169 -10.68 -27.62 -7.30
C HIS A 169 -11.32 -27.00 -8.55
N ALA A 170 -11.20 -25.69 -8.78
CA ALA A 170 -11.72 -25.06 -10.01
C ALA A 170 -10.73 -25.16 -11.19
N ARG A 171 -10.26 -26.37 -11.52
CA ARG A 171 -9.70 -26.71 -12.83
C ARG A 171 -10.17 -28.10 -13.23
N GLN A 172 -11.24 -28.13 -13.99
CA GLN A 172 -11.46 -29.07 -15.11
C GLN A 172 -12.80 -28.72 -15.77
N GLN A 173 -12.76 -27.86 -16.79
CA GLN A 173 -13.70 -27.97 -17.89
C GLN A 173 -12.87 -28.21 -19.15
N PRO A 174 -13.05 -29.34 -19.85
CA PRO A 174 -12.40 -29.57 -21.13
C PRO A 174 -13.03 -28.67 -22.19
N THR A 175 -12.18 -28.04 -22.99
CA THR A 175 -12.51 -27.37 -24.25
C THR A 175 -13.23 -28.33 -25.19
N PRO A 176 -14.36 -27.95 -25.83
CA PRO A 176 -14.92 -28.75 -26.90
C PRO A 176 -14.01 -28.68 -28.13
N SER A 177 -13.48 -29.83 -28.53
CA SER A 177 -12.72 -30.03 -29.75
C SER A 177 -13.53 -29.60 -30.97
N ALA A 178 -12.90 -28.82 -31.84
CA ALA A 178 -13.36 -28.55 -33.18
C ALA A 178 -13.34 -29.85 -34.00
N GLU A 179 -14.50 -30.46 -34.21
CA GLU A 179 -14.69 -31.42 -35.30
C GLU A 179 -15.21 -30.69 -36.52
N ALA A 180 -14.36 -30.70 -37.55
CA ALA A 180 -14.58 -30.14 -38.86
C ALA A 180 -15.74 -30.86 -39.56
N SER A 181 -16.72 -30.06 -39.97
CA SER A 181 -17.69 -30.43 -40.99
C SER A 181 -16.99 -30.46 -42.35
N GLN A 182 -16.64 -31.66 -42.84
CA GLN A 182 -16.47 -31.93 -44.27
C GLN A 182 -17.00 -33.34 -44.58
N ALA A 183 -18.26 -33.42 -44.96
CA ALA A 183 -18.78 -34.54 -45.74
C ALA A 183 -19.44 -33.96 -46.98
N GLY A 184 -18.69 -33.96 -48.09
CA GLY A 184 -19.16 -33.65 -49.41
C GLY A 184 -18.56 -34.65 -50.41
N LEU A 185 -19.44 -35.47 -50.99
CA LEU A 185 -19.42 -35.97 -52.38
C LEU A 185 -18.17 -36.72 -52.87
N ALA A 186 -18.32 -38.02 -53.12
CA ALA A 186 -18.11 -38.68 -54.43
C ALA A 186 -18.09 -40.21 -54.29
N GLY A 187 -18.77 -40.92 -55.21
CA GLY A 187 -18.59 -42.35 -55.48
C GLY A 187 -19.85 -43.18 -55.35
#